data_AF-A0A2V8CFA4-F1
#
_entry.id   AF-A0A2V8CFA4-F1
#
_cell.length_a   1.000
_cell.length_b   1.000
_cell.length_c   1.000
_cell.angle_alpha   90.00
_cell.angle_beta   90.00
_cell.angle_gamma   90.00
#
_symmetry.space_group_name_H-M   'P 1'
#
loop_
_entity.id
_entity.type
_entity.pdbx_description
1 polymer ?
#
loop_
_entity_poly.entity_id
_entity_poly.type
_entity_poly.pdbx_seq_one_letter_code
_entity_poly.pdbx_strand_id
1 'polypeptide(L)'
;IEADPACRSFFIARASQAYGRRLNADWTMYDIDSMFVALNHSIPTLNGYSAWTPEGWRLSNPSDPDYESEVARWIERYDLRGVCELDIERRTMRPRP
;
A
#
# COMPACT_ATOMS: atom_id res chain seq x y z
N ILE A 1 -12.29 3.78 -5.28
CA ILE A 1 -12.12 3.01 -4.04
C ILE A 1 -13.21 3.43 -3.06
N GLU A 2 -13.89 2.48 -2.43
CA GLU A 2 -14.76 2.73 -1.28
C GLU A 2 -13.86 2.79 -0.03
N ALA A 3 -13.62 3.99 0.47
CA ALA A 3 -12.73 4.24 1.61
C ALA A 3 -13.53 4.47 2.89
N ASP A 4 -13.10 3.83 3.97
CA ASP A 4 -13.61 4.11 5.31
C ASP A 4 -13.24 5.55 5.74
N PRO A 5 -14.18 6.33 6.32
CA PRO A 5 -13.91 7.69 6.77
C PRO A 5 -12.79 7.80 7.83
N ALA A 6 -12.45 6.72 8.54
CA ALA A 6 -11.35 6.69 9.49
C ALA A 6 -9.96 6.66 8.83
N CYS A 7 -9.87 6.39 7.52
CA CYS A 7 -8.60 6.28 6.81
C CYS A 7 -7.91 7.63 6.65
N ARG A 8 -6.69 7.73 7.19
CA ARG A 8 -5.80 8.91 7.08
C ARG A 8 -4.61 8.65 6.18
N SER A 9 -4.18 7.40 6.05
CA SER A 9 -3.23 6.92 5.06
C SER A 9 -3.53 5.46 4.74
N PHE A 10 -2.89 4.89 3.72
CA PHE A 10 -3.07 3.47 3.41
C PHE A 10 -1.81 2.78 2.90
N PHE A 11 -1.80 1.46 3.00
CA PHE A 11 -0.89 0.59 2.26
C PHE A 11 -1.70 -0.42 1.43
N ILE A 12 -1.14 -0.94 0.35
CA ILE A 12 -1.82 -1.89 -0.55
C ILE A 12 -1.63 -3.33 -0.10
N ALA A 13 -2.72 -4.09 -0.06
CA ALA A 13 -2.71 -5.51 0.22
C ALA A 13 -2.20 -6.32 -0.97
N ARG A 14 -1.78 -7.55 -0.70
CA ARG A 14 -1.48 -8.52 -1.74
C ARG A 14 -2.73 -8.81 -2.59
N ALA A 15 -2.61 -8.65 -3.90
CA ALA A 15 -3.64 -9.01 -4.86
C ALA A 15 -3.40 -10.41 -5.45
N SER A 16 -4.33 -10.87 -6.29
CA SER A 16 -4.18 -12.13 -7.02
C SER A 16 -2.90 -12.17 -7.88
N GLN A 17 -2.42 -13.39 -8.19
CA GLN A 17 -1.32 -13.55 -9.15
C GLN A 17 -1.65 -12.97 -10.53
N ALA A 18 -2.94 -12.97 -10.92
CA ALA A 18 -3.38 -12.40 -12.18
C ALA A 18 -3.23 -10.88 -12.23
N TYR A 19 -3.24 -10.21 -11.07
CA TYR A 19 -2.87 -8.80 -10.97
C TYR A 19 -1.35 -8.64 -11.11
N GLY A 20 -0.54 -9.32 -10.29
CA GLY A 20 0.93 -9.18 -10.33
C GLY A 20 1.59 -9.51 -11.68
N ARG A 21 1.02 -10.45 -12.44
CA ARG A 21 1.57 -10.89 -13.73
C ARG A 21 1.30 -9.96 -14.93
N ARG A 22 0.54 -8.87 -14.77
CA ARG A 22 0.11 -8.03 -15.90
C ARG A 22 1.24 -7.31 -16.64
N LEU A 23 2.41 -7.12 -16.01
CA LEU A 23 3.51 -6.34 -16.60
C LEU A 23 4.91 -6.96 -16.49
N ASN A 24 5.08 -8.22 -16.07
CA ASN A 24 6.40 -8.78 -15.71
C ASN A 24 7.21 -7.87 -14.73
N ALA A 25 6.50 -7.02 -13.99
CA ALA A 25 7.03 -6.04 -13.06
C ALA A 25 6.35 -6.33 -11.71
N ASP A 26 6.85 -7.36 -11.03
CA ASP A 26 6.11 -8.12 -10.02
C ASP A 26 5.56 -7.28 -8.87
N TRP A 27 6.25 -6.19 -8.50
CA TRP A 27 5.87 -5.34 -7.37
C TRP A 27 5.67 -3.86 -7.74
N THR A 28 6.30 -3.36 -8.81
CA THR A 28 6.25 -1.95 -9.21
C THR A 28 4.83 -1.43 -9.48
N MET A 29 3.93 -2.29 -9.97
CA MET A 29 2.54 -1.87 -10.18
C MET A 29 1.82 -1.53 -8.89
N TYR A 30 2.09 -2.24 -7.79
CA TYR A 30 1.45 -1.95 -6.51
C TYR A 30 1.79 -0.54 -6.03
N ASP A 31 3.05 -0.16 -6.15
CA ASP A 31 3.53 1.19 -5.81
C ASP A 31 2.91 2.26 -6.71
N ILE A 32 2.91 2.06 -8.02
CA ILE A 32 2.35 3.03 -8.99
C ILE A 32 0.82 3.18 -8.82
N ASP A 33 0.08 2.07 -8.74
CA ASP A 33 -1.37 2.11 -8.56
C ASP A 33 -1.74 2.75 -7.22
N SER A 34 -0.95 2.51 -6.17
CA SER A 34 -1.14 3.18 -4.88
C SER A 34 -0.98 4.69 -4.99
N MET A 35 0.02 5.18 -5.74
CA MET A 35 0.17 6.62 -5.98
C MET A 35 -1.05 7.21 -6.72
N PHE A 36 -1.56 6.52 -7.74
CA PHE A 36 -2.76 6.98 -8.46
C PHE A 36 -4.02 6.96 -7.59
N VAL A 37 -4.20 5.93 -6.77
CA VAL A 37 -5.29 5.87 -5.79
C VAL A 37 -5.17 7.02 -4.80
N ALA A 38 -3.96 7.30 -4.29
CA ALA A 38 -3.73 8.39 -3.36
C ALA A 38 -4.09 9.76 -3.95
N LEU A 39 -3.67 10.02 -5.20
CA LEU A 39 -4.01 11.25 -5.91
C LEU A 39 -5.53 11.38 -6.14
N ASN A 40 -6.18 10.31 -6.57
CA ASN A 40 -7.61 10.33 -6.91
C ASN A 40 -8.52 10.46 -5.66
N HIS A 41 -8.07 9.97 -4.50
CA HIS A 41 -8.85 9.96 -3.26
C HIS A 41 -8.39 11.00 -2.23
N SER A 42 -7.27 11.69 -2.47
CA SER A 42 -6.65 12.62 -1.50
C SER A 42 -6.36 11.95 -0.15
N ILE A 43 -5.98 10.67 -0.16
CA ILE A 43 -5.52 9.91 1.01
C ILE A 43 -4.08 9.49 0.74
N PRO A 44 -3.08 9.87 1.55
CA PRO A 44 -1.69 9.51 1.30
C PRO A 44 -1.45 8.00 1.40
N THR A 45 -0.46 7.50 0.65
CA THR A 45 -0.07 6.10 0.65
C THR A 45 1.31 5.89 1.26
N LEU A 46 1.52 4.73 1.89
CA LEU A 46 2.82 4.24 2.36
C LEU A 46 3.62 3.56 1.23
N ASN A 47 2.94 3.16 0.16
CA ASN A 47 3.54 2.58 -1.05
C ASN A 47 3.91 3.69 -2.03
N GLY A 48 4.89 3.46 -2.89
CA GLY A 48 5.26 4.49 -3.86
C GLY A 48 6.46 4.15 -4.72
N TYR A 49 6.43 4.63 -5.95
CA TYR A 49 7.48 4.44 -6.93
C TYR A 49 8.18 5.76 -7.20
N SER A 50 9.46 5.83 -6.85
CA SER A 50 10.30 6.99 -7.14
C SER A 50 11.76 6.58 -7.27
N ALA A 51 12.62 7.50 -7.71
CA ALA A 51 14.04 7.25 -7.88
C ALA A 51 14.80 7.01 -6.55
N TRP A 52 14.21 7.38 -5.42
CA TRP A 52 14.82 7.26 -4.10
C TRP A 52 13.79 6.78 -3.09
N THR A 53 14.15 5.84 -2.21
CA THR A 53 13.28 5.39 -1.13
C THR A 53 13.83 5.83 0.22
N PRO A 54 12.96 6.11 1.20
CA PRO A 54 13.39 6.42 2.56
C PRO A 54 14.24 5.31 3.17
N GLU A 55 15.14 5.67 4.08
CA GLU A 55 15.98 4.68 4.79
C GLU A 55 15.11 3.67 5.55
N GLY A 56 15.35 2.37 5.29
CA GLY A 56 14.61 1.27 5.89
C GLY A 56 13.20 1.06 5.35
N TRP A 57 12.80 1.73 4.27
CA TRP A 57 11.51 1.50 3.62
C TRP A 57 11.52 0.18 2.84
N ARG A 58 10.71 -0.79 3.28
CA ARG A 58 10.64 -2.16 2.72
C ARG A 58 9.19 -2.52 2.35
N LEU A 59 8.47 -1.57 1.75
CA LEU A 59 7.03 -1.65 1.51
C LEU A 59 6.67 -1.75 0.01
N SER A 60 7.60 -2.15 -0.85
CA SER A 60 7.33 -2.19 -2.30
C SER A 60 6.54 -3.42 -2.76
N ASN A 61 6.73 -4.57 -2.09
CA ASN A 61 6.22 -5.85 -2.56
C ASN A 61 5.26 -6.51 -1.56
N PRO A 62 3.93 -6.39 -1.77
CA PRO A 62 2.93 -7.10 -0.96
C PRO A 62 3.00 -8.63 -1.03
N SER A 63 3.78 -9.20 -1.95
CA SER A 63 3.99 -10.65 -2.02
C SER A 63 5.16 -11.14 -1.16
N ASP A 64 5.96 -10.23 -0.60
CA ASP A 64 7.03 -10.56 0.34
C ASP A 64 6.42 -11.11 1.65
N PRO A 65 6.87 -12.27 2.18
CA PRO A 65 6.41 -12.80 3.45
C PRO A 65 6.51 -11.82 4.62
N ASP A 66 7.48 -10.91 4.59
CA ASP A 66 7.73 -9.95 5.67
C ASP A 66 6.96 -8.64 5.50
N TYR A 67 6.30 -8.41 4.36
CA TYR A 67 5.66 -7.15 3.99
C TYR A 67 4.77 -6.58 5.10
N GLU A 68 3.90 -7.42 5.65
CA GLU A 68 2.96 -7.02 6.69
C GLU A 68 3.65 -6.61 7.98
N SER A 69 4.74 -7.30 8.33
CA SER A 69 5.54 -6.96 9.50
C SER A 69 6.33 -5.66 9.28
N GLU A 70 6.81 -5.40 8.06
CA GLU A 70 7.51 -4.15 7.73
C GLU A 70 6.53 -2.97 7.66
N VAL A 71 5.30 -3.16 7.17
CA VAL A 71 4.22 -2.16 7.28
C VAL A 71 3.95 -1.82 8.74
N ALA A 72 3.79 -2.83 9.61
CA ALA A 72 3.56 -2.61 11.04
C ALA A 72 4.72 -1.84 11.69
N ARG A 73 5.97 -2.20 11.39
CA ARG A 73 7.15 -1.46 11.88
C ARG A 73 7.21 -0.02 11.36
N TRP A 74 6.81 0.21 10.11
CA TRP A 74 6.78 1.56 9.53
C TRP A 74 5.73 2.44 10.22
N ILE A 75 4.55 1.87 10.47
CA ILE A 75 3.46 2.52 11.21
C ILE A 75 3.94 2.88 12.63
N GLU A 76 4.57 1.94 13.33
CA GLU A 76 5.09 2.17 14.69
C GLU A 76 6.19 3.23 14.71
N ARG A 77 7.18 3.13 13.82
CA ARG A 77 8.33 4.04 13.74
C ARG A 77 7.93 5.51 13.60
N TYR A 78 6.87 5.78 12.83
CA TYR A 78 6.42 7.13 12.53
C TYR A 78 5.11 7.52 13.25
N ASP A 79 4.67 6.71 14.21
CA ASP A 79 3.43 6.91 14.97
C ASP A 79 2.20 7.18 14.07
N LEU A 80 2.10 6.45 12.96
CA LEU A 80 1.03 6.66 11.98
C LEU A 80 -0.31 6.18 12.56
N ARG A 81 -1.34 7.03 12.46
CA ARG A 81 -2.70 6.74 12.96
C ARG A 81 -3.69 6.69 11.80
N GLY A 82 -4.72 5.86 11.93
CA GLY A 82 -5.73 5.69 10.88
C GLY A 82 -5.17 5.11 9.58
N VAL A 83 -4.20 4.20 9.68
CA VAL A 83 -3.63 3.53 8.51
C VAL A 83 -4.55 2.38 8.09
N CYS A 84 -5.01 2.43 6.85
CA CYS A 84 -5.91 1.45 6.27
C CYS A 84 -5.20 0.52 5.28
N GLU A 85 -5.81 -0.62 5.03
CA GLU A 85 -5.41 -1.57 4.00
C GLU A 85 -6.26 -1.33 2.75
N LEU A 86 -5.61 -1.18 1.60
CA LEU A 86 -6.23 -1.09 0.28
C LEU A 86 -6.26 -2.48 -0.38
N ASP A 87 -7.45 -2.99 -0.61
CA ASP A 87 -7.69 -4.11 -1.53
C ASP A 87 -8.02 -3.54 -2.91
N ILE A 88 -7.06 -3.63 -3.83
CA ILE A 88 -7.18 -3.06 -5.18
C ILE A 88 -8.20 -3.81 -6.05
N GLU A 89 -8.41 -5.12 -5.80
CA GLU A 89 -9.32 -5.95 -6.59
C GLU A 89 -10.77 -5.75 -6.16
N ARG A 90 -11.02 -5.69 -4.84
CA ARG A 90 -12.33 -5.34 -4.27
C ARG A 90 -12.62 -3.85 -4.30
N ARG A 91 -11.59 -3.03 -4.54
CA ARG A 91 -11.65 -1.57 -4.56
C ARG A 91 -12.11 -0.99 -3.22
N THR A 92 -11.70 -1.59 -2.10
CA THR A 92 -12.04 -1.15 -0.74
C THR A 92 -10.81 -0.72 0.02
N MET A 93 -10.95 0.29 0.87
CA MET A 93 -9.91 0.74 1.80
C MET A 93 -10.48 0.75 3.21
N ARG A 94 -9.98 -0.12 4.10
CA ARG A 94 -10.57 -0.40 5.41
C ARG A 94 -9.52 -0.36 6.53
N PRO A 95 -9.89 0.01 7.77
CA PRO A 95 -9.01 -0.11 8.92
C PRO A 95 -8.59 -1.56 9.13
N ARG A 96 -7.37 -1.78 9.63
CA ARG A 96 -7.00 -3.11 10.12
C ARG A 96 -7.80 -3.45 11.39
N PRO A 97 -8.24 -4.70 11.56
CA PRO A 97 -8.83 -5.16 12.81
C PRO A 97 -7.83 -5.14 13.97
#